data_AF-A0A7C5TRZ2-F1
#
_entry.id   AF-A0A7C5TRZ2-F1
#
_cell.length_a   1.000
_cell.length_b   1.000
_cell.length_c   1.000
_cell.angle_alpha   90.00
_cell.angle_beta   90.00
_cell.angle_gamma   90.00
#
_symmetry.space_group_name_H-M   'P 1'
#
loop_
_entity.id
_entity.type
_entity.pdbx_description
1 polymer ?
#
loop_
_entity_poly.entity_id
_entity_poly.type
_entity_poly.pdbx_seq_one_letter_code
_entity_poly.pdbx_strand_id
1 'polypeptide(L)'
;MQPVRRGRGQLSGPADQNAKISVGHGTPGVTRRPPANGAAAIHVIPPGGRPVGTASRRAHCTAPRAGTGDPCYHRDMRAEAELVPYAPGRLDGSPILVLAPHPDDEVFGCGGALALAVRAGATVRTVVLTDGGAQGDPEVRRAETAEAARRLGIPEPEHWSLPDRSLDPSDIVLRDRLAALIAETGPAIVLAPSPAEVHPDHRALALTVYRLLQTVVPGTPIHGAAPALRLAAYEVSAVLRPNLLVDVSEVWEEVLAAAKAYASQVSLLPYVEVLEGVASMRRLTLPSSVRRAEAYHVVDLRYVRTHSAAEWAAAQGPSAGLEAVREAAPMDVVVRTAGRPHLLA
;
A
#
# COMPACT_ATOMS: atom_id res chain seq x y z
N MET A 1 -62.84 -23.11 -7.89
CA MET A 1 -63.32 -23.51 -6.56
C MET A 1 -62.37 -22.96 -5.49
N GLN A 2 -62.87 -22.12 -4.58
CA GLN A 2 -62.35 -21.91 -3.22
C GLN A 2 -63.18 -22.78 -2.24
N PRO A 3 -62.88 -23.00 -0.93
CA PRO A 3 -62.30 -22.10 0.10
C PRO A 3 -61.09 -22.68 0.90
N VAL A 4 -60.24 -21.94 1.62
CA VAL A 4 -60.37 -21.07 2.84
C VAL A 4 -60.71 -21.80 4.15
N ARG A 5 -59.75 -21.81 5.10
CA ARG A 5 -59.85 -21.71 6.59
C ARG A 5 -58.40 -21.48 7.10
N ARG A 6 -57.98 -20.50 7.94
CA ARG A 6 -58.50 -19.68 9.07
C ARG A 6 -58.59 -20.36 10.45
N GLY A 7 -57.65 -19.98 11.32
CA GLY A 7 -57.70 -19.82 12.79
C GLY A 7 -56.43 -19.01 13.17
N ARG A 8 -56.38 -17.87 13.90
CA ARG A 8 -57.11 -17.23 15.03
C ARG A 8 -56.85 -17.84 16.43
N GLY A 9 -56.34 -16.98 17.33
CA GLY A 9 -56.13 -17.19 18.78
C GLY A 9 -54.75 -16.65 19.21
N GLN A 10 -54.58 -15.36 19.58
CA GLN A 10 -54.80 -14.74 20.91
C GLN A 10 -53.77 -15.20 21.97
N LEU A 11 -52.81 -14.33 22.35
CA LEU A 11 -52.87 -13.30 23.43
C LEU A 11 -52.56 -13.85 24.84
N SER A 12 -51.33 -13.63 25.33
CA SER A 12 -51.04 -13.40 26.75
C SER A 12 -49.59 -12.94 26.98
N GLY A 13 -49.41 -11.68 27.38
CA GLY A 13 -48.41 -11.33 28.42
C GLY A 13 -49.17 -11.05 29.73
N PRO A 14 -48.56 -10.43 30.77
CA PRO A 14 -47.18 -9.95 30.88
C PRO A 14 -46.48 -10.37 32.20
N ALA A 15 -45.35 -9.73 32.52
CA ALA A 15 -44.81 -9.52 33.89
C ALA A 15 -44.19 -10.76 34.62
N ASP A 16 -43.21 -10.63 35.53
CA ASP A 16 -42.47 -9.44 35.98
C ASP A 16 -41.09 -9.76 36.60
N GLN A 17 -40.28 -8.70 36.75
CA GLN A 17 -39.26 -8.44 37.78
C GLN A 17 -38.44 -9.58 38.43
N ASN A 18 -37.12 -9.40 38.43
CA ASN A 18 -36.41 -9.32 39.72
C ASN A 18 -35.18 -8.40 39.66
N ALA A 19 -35.32 -7.18 40.16
CA ALA A 19 -34.21 -6.28 40.43
C ALA A 19 -33.71 -6.48 41.86
N LYS A 20 -32.39 -6.47 42.08
CA LYS A 20 -31.81 -6.37 43.43
C LYS A 20 -31.14 -5.01 43.61
N ILE A 21 -31.73 -4.21 44.49
CA ILE A 21 -31.15 -2.99 45.06
C ILE A 21 -30.48 -3.38 46.39
N SER A 22 -29.29 -2.85 46.64
CA SER A 22 -28.73 -2.75 48.00
C SER A 22 -28.03 -1.41 48.17
N VAL A 23 -28.40 -0.67 49.20
CA VAL A 23 -27.95 0.71 49.48
C VAL A 23 -26.96 0.71 50.65
N GLY A 24 -25.94 1.58 50.63
CA GLY A 24 -25.06 1.75 51.79
C GLY A 24 -23.91 2.76 51.65
N HIS A 25 -24.16 4.05 51.95
CA HIS A 25 -23.25 5.04 52.62
C HIS A 25 -21.77 5.09 52.11
N GLY A 26 -21.25 6.14 51.46
CA GLY A 26 -21.08 7.53 51.94
C GLY A 26 -19.93 7.65 52.96
N THR A 27 -18.94 8.57 52.93
CA THR A 27 -18.58 9.79 52.16
C THR A 27 -17.14 10.23 52.57
N PRO A 28 -16.43 11.27 52.03
CA PRO A 28 -16.46 11.97 50.73
C PRO A 28 -15.04 12.19 50.07
N GLY A 29 -15.02 12.65 48.80
CA GLY A 29 -14.02 13.61 48.29
C GLY A 29 -12.70 13.11 47.67
N VAL A 30 -12.54 13.34 46.35
CA VAL A 30 -11.39 14.03 45.71
C VAL A 30 -11.77 14.27 44.25
N THR A 31 -11.63 15.50 43.77
CA THR A 31 -11.96 15.89 42.39
C THR A 31 -10.84 15.47 41.42
N ARG A 32 -11.18 14.72 40.36
CA ARG A 32 -10.33 14.59 39.17
C ARG A 32 -11.17 14.76 37.89
N ARG A 33 -10.66 15.59 36.98
CA ARG A 33 -11.23 15.83 35.64
C ARG A 33 -11.24 14.54 34.81
N PRO A 34 -12.17 14.37 33.86
CA PRO A 34 -12.05 13.33 32.84
C PRO A 34 -10.91 13.67 31.87
N PRO A 35 -10.14 12.69 31.38
CA PRO A 35 -9.28 12.88 30.22
C PRO A 35 -10.15 13.00 28.96
N ALA A 36 -9.81 13.97 28.10
CA ALA A 36 -10.48 14.18 26.82
C ALA A 36 -10.06 13.13 25.78
N ASN A 37 -10.87 12.99 24.73
CA ASN A 37 -10.64 12.10 23.60
C ASN A 37 -9.22 12.26 23.00
N GLY A 38 -8.38 11.24 23.15
CA GLY A 38 -7.06 11.16 22.55
C GLY A 38 -7.13 10.65 21.12
N ALA A 39 -7.50 11.51 20.16
CA ALA A 39 -7.21 11.24 18.75
C ALA A 39 -5.68 11.34 18.54
N ALA A 40 -5.04 10.24 18.17
CA ALA A 40 -3.60 10.21 17.94
C ALA A 40 -3.24 10.92 16.63
N ALA A 41 -2.86 12.20 16.73
CA ALA A 41 -2.35 12.97 15.59
C ALA A 41 -0.91 12.54 15.26
N ILE A 42 -0.70 12.03 14.04
CA ILE A 42 0.64 11.71 13.53
C ILE A 42 1.38 13.02 13.22
N HIS A 43 2.41 13.33 14.03
CA HIS A 43 3.29 14.48 13.77
C HIS A 43 4.28 14.16 12.64
N VAL A 44 4.01 14.69 11.45
CA VAL A 44 4.99 14.72 10.35
C VAL A 44 6.01 15.82 10.61
N ILE A 45 7.28 15.45 10.84
CA ILE A 45 8.40 16.38 11.05
C ILE A 45 8.93 16.85 9.68
N PRO A 46 8.98 18.16 9.39
CA PRO A 46 9.58 18.66 8.14
C PRO A 46 11.12 18.68 8.24
N PRO A 47 11.85 18.38 7.15
CA PRO A 47 13.31 18.43 7.15
C PRO A 47 13.79 19.89 7.10
N GLY A 48 14.19 20.44 8.26
CA GLY A 48 14.83 21.75 8.35
C GLY A 48 16.31 21.69 7.96
N GLY A 49 16.67 22.25 6.81
CA GLY A 49 18.06 22.34 6.37
C GLY A 49 18.92 23.28 7.23
N ARG A 50 20.18 22.89 7.49
CA ARG A 50 21.26 23.76 8.02
C ARG A 50 22.60 23.40 7.39
N PRO A 51 23.56 24.35 7.31
CA PRO A 51 24.64 24.28 6.33
C PRO A 51 25.81 23.39 6.74
N VAL A 52 26.55 22.93 5.73
CA VAL A 52 27.76 22.10 5.87
C VAL A 52 28.87 22.90 6.54
N GLY A 53 29.28 22.46 7.74
CA GLY A 53 30.46 22.98 8.45
C GLY A 53 31.50 21.88 8.62
N THR A 54 32.68 22.05 8.03
CA THR A 54 33.76 21.05 8.07
C THR A 54 34.52 21.07 9.40
N ALA A 55 34.32 20.07 10.25
CA ALA A 55 35.18 19.81 11.40
C ALA A 55 35.22 18.32 11.77
N SER A 56 36.23 17.59 11.28
CA SER A 56 36.50 16.22 11.73
C SER A 56 36.96 16.24 13.20
N ARG A 57 36.11 15.76 14.11
CA ARG A 57 36.51 15.38 15.47
C ARG A 57 36.30 13.88 15.61
N ARG A 58 37.39 13.13 15.76
CA ARG A 58 37.35 11.69 16.06
C ARG A 58 36.72 11.49 17.45
N ALA A 59 35.45 11.11 17.51
CA ALA A 59 34.84 10.65 18.75
C ALA A 59 35.51 9.34 19.17
N HIS A 60 36.30 9.36 20.26
CA HIS A 60 36.74 8.13 20.89
C HIS A 60 35.55 7.51 21.62
N CYS A 61 35.20 6.27 21.27
CA CYS A 61 34.27 5.48 22.07
C CYS A 61 34.93 5.14 23.42
N THR A 62 34.67 5.93 24.46
CA THR A 62 34.89 5.50 25.84
C THR A 62 33.80 4.52 26.23
N ALA A 63 34.18 3.33 26.71
CA ALA A 63 33.25 2.30 27.15
C ALA A 63 32.23 2.82 28.19
N PRO A 64 31.00 2.30 28.21
CA PRO A 64 29.97 2.81 29.09
C PRO A 64 30.32 2.55 30.55
N ARG A 65 30.04 3.52 31.42
CA ARG A 65 30.03 3.28 32.87
C ARG A 65 28.86 2.37 33.21
N ALA A 66 29.11 1.31 33.97
CA ALA A 66 28.06 0.41 34.44
C ALA A 66 26.99 1.17 35.24
N GLY A 67 25.71 1.04 34.85
CA GLY A 67 24.57 1.57 35.63
C GLY A 67 23.41 2.13 34.82
N THR A 68 23.61 2.57 33.58
CA THR A 68 22.55 3.08 32.69
C THR A 68 22.54 2.30 31.39
N GLY A 69 21.49 1.51 31.16
CA GLY A 69 21.38 0.52 30.08
C GLY A 69 21.10 1.06 28.69
N ASP A 70 21.64 2.24 28.33
CA ASP A 70 21.64 2.72 26.95
C ASP A 70 22.84 2.11 26.19
N PRO A 71 22.62 1.33 25.11
CA PRO A 71 23.71 0.89 24.25
C PRO A 71 24.41 2.10 23.63
N CYS A 72 25.72 1.97 23.38
CA CYS A 72 26.52 3.04 22.77
C CYS A 72 26.24 3.19 21.27
N TYR A 73 25.01 3.58 20.90
CA TYR A 73 24.70 4.02 19.55
C TYR A 73 25.51 5.28 19.23
N HIS A 74 26.24 5.25 18.11
CA HIS A 74 26.97 6.41 17.61
C HIS A 74 25.95 7.53 17.34
N ARG A 75 26.23 8.77 17.76
CA ARG A 75 25.25 9.88 17.77
C ARG A 75 24.73 10.33 16.39
N ASP A 76 25.18 9.67 15.33
CA ASP A 76 24.87 9.92 13.93
C ASP A 76 24.12 8.73 13.27
N MET A 77 23.89 7.64 14.02
CA MET A 77 23.04 6.53 13.59
C MET A 77 21.58 6.80 13.98
N ARG A 78 20.65 6.50 13.08
CA ARG A 78 19.21 6.51 13.36
C ARG A 78 18.83 5.35 14.29
N ALA A 79 17.83 5.53 15.13
CA ALA A 79 17.27 4.43 15.90
C ALA A 79 16.59 3.40 14.98
N GLU A 80 16.57 2.12 15.39
CA GLU A 80 16.01 1.04 14.56
C GLU A 80 14.53 1.28 14.20
N ALA A 81 13.76 1.86 15.13
CA ALA A 81 12.36 2.24 14.92
C ALA A 81 12.15 3.42 13.94
N GLU A 82 13.20 4.13 13.53
CA GLU A 82 13.16 5.10 12.43
C GLU A 82 13.39 4.46 11.05
N LEU A 83 13.81 3.19 11.02
CA LEU A 83 14.16 2.45 9.80
C LEU A 83 13.08 1.48 9.35
N VAL A 84 12.26 0.99 10.29
CA VAL A 84 11.18 0.00 10.09
C VAL A 84 10.14 0.13 11.22
N PRO A 85 8.83 -0.11 11.00
CA PRO A 85 7.82 -0.02 12.05
C PRO A 85 7.94 -1.11 13.12
N TYR A 86 7.80 -0.74 14.40
CA TYR A 86 7.79 -1.66 15.56
C TYR A 86 6.36 -1.91 16.12
N ALA A 87 5.34 -1.49 15.39
CA ALA A 87 3.93 -1.69 15.75
C ALA A 87 3.09 -1.89 14.48
N PRO A 88 2.02 -2.70 14.53
CA PRO A 88 1.11 -2.83 13.41
C PRO A 88 0.26 -1.56 13.29
N GLY A 89 0.13 -1.05 12.07
CA GLY A 89 -0.80 0.00 11.70
C GLY A 89 -1.99 -0.55 10.92
N ARG A 90 -2.70 0.33 10.23
CA ARG A 90 -3.83 0.01 9.35
C ARG A 90 -3.81 0.93 8.12
N LEU A 91 -4.34 0.46 7.00
CA LEU A 91 -4.74 1.33 5.89
C LEU A 91 -6.08 1.99 6.27
N ASP A 92 -6.00 3.05 7.06
CA ASP A 92 -7.13 3.75 7.69
C ASP A 92 -7.76 4.79 6.75
N GLY A 93 -8.42 4.33 5.68
CA GLY A 93 -9.13 5.21 4.75
C GLY A 93 -10.19 4.48 3.94
N SER A 94 -11.22 5.23 3.53
CA SER A 94 -12.27 4.76 2.61
C SER A 94 -12.77 5.97 1.79
N PRO A 95 -12.96 5.86 0.46
CA PRO A 95 -12.72 4.67 -0.36
C PRO A 95 -11.24 4.31 -0.52
N ILE A 96 -10.97 3.06 -0.86
CA ILE A 96 -9.66 2.54 -1.26
C ILE A 96 -9.73 2.19 -2.76
N LEU A 97 -8.78 2.71 -3.54
CA LEU A 97 -8.58 2.33 -4.94
C LEU A 97 -7.30 1.51 -5.06
N VAL A 98 -7.39 0.31 -5.62
CA VAL A 98 -6.24 -0.57 -5.90
C VAL A 98 -5.97 -0.56 -7.40
N LEU A 99 -4.72 -0.33 -7.76
CA LEU A 99 -4.23 -0.38 -9.14
C LEU A 99 -3.24 -1.54 -9.24
N ALA A 100 -3.65 -2.60 -9.94
CA ALA A 100 -2.89 -3.83 -10.17
C ALA A 100 -2.41 -3.86 -11.63
N PRO A 101 -1.10 -3.91 -11.91
CA PRO A 101 -0.58 -4.07 -13.28
C PRO A 101 -1.14 -5.31 -13.97
N HIS A 102 -1.12 -6.47 -13.32
CA HIS A 102 -1.57 -7.75 -13.87
C HIS A 102 -2.64 -8.42 -12.97
N PRO A 103 -3.37 -9.42 -13.48
CA PRO A 103 -4.34 -10.19 -12.70
C PRO A 103 -3.64 -11.14 -11.73
N ASP A 104 -3.39 -10.67 -10.49
CA ASP A 104 -2.84 -11.35 -9.30
C ASP A 104 -2.15 -10.39 -8.32
N ASP A 105 -1.56 -9.29 -8.83
CA ASP A 105 -0.84 -8.28 -8.05
C ASP A 105 -1.65 -7.71 -6.86
N GLU A 106 -2.98 -7.59 -7.01
CA GLU A 106 -3.87 -7.12 -5.94
C GLU A 106 -3.95 -8.08 -4.75
N VAL A 107 -3.79 -9.39 -5.01
CA VAL A 107 -3.84 -10.44 -3.98
C VAL A 107 -2.48 -10.60 -3.34
N PHE A 108 -1.41 -10.68 -4.14
CA PHE A 108 -0.05 -10.84 -3.63
C PHE A 108 0.45 -9.63 -2.85
N GLY A 109 0.08 -8.41 -3.24
CA GLY A 109 0.51 -7.19 -2.54
C GLY A 109 -0.46 -6.64 -1.48
N CYS A 110 -1.76 -6.95 -1.58
CA CYS A 110 -2.78 -6.30 -0.74
C CYS A 110 -3.90 -7.22 -0.21
N GLY A 111 -3.90 -8.52 -0.52
CA GLY A 111 -5.08 -9.38 -0.30
C GLY A 111 -5.63 -9.33 1.13
N GLY A 112 -4.75 -9.36 2.14
CA GLY A 112 -5.11 -9.34 3.54
C GLY A 112 -5.62 -7.98 4.00
N ALA A 113 -4.94 -6.89 3.65
CA ALA A 113 -5.38 -5.54 3.98
C ALA A 113 -6.73 -5.19 3.32
N LEU A 114 -6.98 -5.66 2.09
CA LEU A 114 -8.27 -5.48 1.41
C LEU A 114 -9.39 -6.29 2.06
N ALA A 115 -9.14 -7.57 2.41
CA ALA A 115 -10.11 -8.39 3.13
C ALA A 115 -10.48 -7.76 4.50
N LEU A 116 -9.50 -7.26 5.24
CA LEU A 116 -9.72 -6.53 6.49
C LEU A 116 -10.48 -5.20 6.28
N ALA A 117 -10.16 -4.45 5.24
CA ALA A 117 -10.83 -3.20 4.92
C ALA A 117 -12.32 -3.42 4.58
N VAL A 118 -12.63 -4.42 3.76
CA VAL A 118 -14.02 -4.79 3.44
C VAL A 118 -14.77 -5.30 4.67
N ARG A 119 -14.15 -6.13 5.52
CA ARG A 119 -14.73 -6.54 6.82
C ARG A 119 -15.02 -5.35 7.74
N ALA A 120 -14.20 -4.30 7.67
CA ALA A 120 -14.41 -3.05 8.40
C ALA A 120 -15.42 -2.09 7.74
N GLY A 121 -16.03 -2.46 6.61
CA GLY A 121 -17.03 -1.67 5.89
C GLY A 121 -16.45 -0.58 4.98
N ALA A 122 -15.16 -0.65 4.62
CA ALA A 122 -14.57 0.27 3.64
C ALA A 122 -15.04 -0.05 2.22
N THR A 123 -15.23 0.99 1.41
CA THR A 123 -15.48 0.86 -0.02
C THR A 123 -14.16 0.58 -0.72
N VAL A 124 -14.02 -0.61 -1.32
CA VAL A 124 -12.84 -1.00 -2.11
C VAL A 124 -13.23 -1.08 -3.58
N ARG A 125 -12.41 -0.49 -4.47
CA ARG A 125 -12.44 -0.75 -5.92
C ARG A 125 -11.04 -1.20 -6.35
N THR A 126 -10.97 -2.28 -7.11
CA THR A 126 -9.72 -2.77 -7.70
C THR A 126 -9.82 -2.64 -9.21
N VAL A 127 -8.72 -2.19 -9.83
CA VAL A 127 -8.56 -2.15 -11.28
C VAL A 127 -7.31 -2.93 -11.66
N VAL A 128 -7.49 -3.96 -12.49
CA VAL A 128 -6.42 -4.73 -13.13
C VAL A 128 -6.18 -4.12 -14.51
N LEU A 129 -4.98 -3.58 -14.73
CA LEU A 129 -4.67 -2.75 -15.89
C LEU A 129 -4.44 -3.58 -17.15
N THR A 130 -3.53 -4.56 -17.09
CA THR A 130 -3.19 -5.40 -18.23
C THR A 130 -3.98 -6.73 -18.22
N ASP A 131 -3.93 -7.43 -19.34
CA ASP A 131 -4.53 -8.76 -19.49
C ASP A 131 -3.66 -9.90 -18.91
N GLY A 132 -2.39 -9.63 -18.58
CA GLY A 132 -1.44 -10.63 -18.10
C GLY A 132 -1.05 -11.68 -19.16
N GLY A 133 -1.29 -11.38 -20.44
CA GLY A 133 -1.18 -12.31 -21.57
C GLY A 133 0.24 -12.77 -21.92
N ALA A 134 1.30 -12.17 -21.34
CA ALA A 134 2.67 -12.65 -21.54
C ALA A 134 3.01 -13.87 -20.66
N GLN A 135 2.20 -14.18 -19.65
CA GLN A 135 2.38 -15.33 -18.74
C GLN A 135 1.14 -16.22 -18.57
N GLY A 136 0.10 -16.04 -19.39
CA GLY A 136 -1.08 -16.91 -19.37
C GLY A 136 -2.10 -16.58 -20.46
N ASP A 137 -3.18 -17.35 -20.49
CA ASP A 137 -4.37 -17.01 -21.27
C ASP A 137 -5.17 -15.92 -20.53
N PRO A 138 -5.44 -14.75 -21.14
CA PRO A 138 -6.20 -13.66 -20.53
C PRO A 138 -7.58 -14.05 -19.96
N GLU A 139 -8.29 -14.96 -20.60
CA GLU A 139 -9.62 -15.40 -20.13
C GLU A 139 -9.50 -16.29 -18.90
N VAL A 140 -8.46 -17.14 -18.86
CA VAL A 140 -8.12 -17.93 -17.67
C VAL A 140 -7.72 -17.01 -16.53
N ARG A 141 -6.79 -16.07 -16.76
CA ARG A 141 -6.35 -15.13 -15.71
C ARG A 141 -7.50 -14.29 -15.15
N ARG A 142 -8.43 -13.82 -15.99
CA ARG A 142 -9.64 -13.11 -15.55
C ARG A 142 -10.56 -13.97 -14.68
N ALA A 143 -10.77 -15.24 -15.06
CA ALA A 143 -11.56 -16.18 -14.25
C ALA A 143 -10.88 -16.50 -12.90
N GLU A 144 -9.55 -16.61 -12.88
CA GLU A 144 -8.76 -16.79 -11.66
C GLU A 144 -8.86 -15.55 -10.74
N THR A 145 -8.83 -14.33 -11.28
CA THR A 145 -9.07 -13.10 -10.52
C THR A 145 -10.46 -13.05 -9.88
N ALA A 146 -11.51 -13.39 -10.62
CA ALA A 146 -12.87 -13.42 -10.06
C ALA A 146 -13.02 -14.45 -8.92
N GLU A 147 -12.37 -15.61 -9.04
CA GLU A 147 -12.34 -16.62 -7.97
C GLU A 147 -11.47 -16.19 -6.77
N ALA A 148 -10.35 -15.50 -7.00
CA ALA A 148 -9.50 -14.96 -5.94
C ALA A 148 -10.23 -13.87 -5.13
N ALA A 149 -10.92 -12.94 -5.81
CA ALA A 149 -11.73 -11.90 -5.18
C ALA A 149 -12.85 -12.49 -4.32
N ARG A 150 -13.55 -13.51 -4.83
CA ARG A 150 -14.56 -14.29 -4.08
C ARG A 150 -14.00 -14.92 -2.81
N ARG A 151 -12.75 -15.40 -2.82
CA ARG A 151 -12.09 -16.04 -1.66
C ARG A 151 -11.65 -15.06 -0.59
N LEU A 152 -11.16 -13.89 -1.00
CA LEU A 152 -10.87 -12.78 -0.07
C LEU A 152 -12.15 -12.14 0.49
N GLY A 153 -13.28 -12.29 -0.20
CA GLY A 153 -14.53 -11.59 0.13
C GLY A 153 -14.50 -10.11 -0.26
N ILE A 154 -13.74 -9.76 -1.31
CA ILE A 154 -13.65 -8.39 -1.85
C ILE A 154 -14.49 -8.25 -3.12
N PRO A 155 -14.85 -7.02 -3.55
CA PRO A 155 -15.49 -6.79 -4.84
C PRO A 155 -14.64 -7.29 -6.01
N GLU A 156 -15.30 -7.79 -7.06
CA GLU A 156 -14.64 -8.26 -8.27
C GLU A 156 -13.87 -7.12 -8.98
N PRO A 157 -12.59 -7.30 -9.33
CA PRO A 157 -11.80 -6.29 -10.02
C PRO A 157 -12.33 -5.89 -11.40
N GLU A 158 -12.19 -4.60 -11.73
CA GLU A 158 -12.41 -4.09 -13.08
C GLU A 158 -11.18 -4.37 -13.96
N HIS A 159 -11.36 -5.01 -15.12
CA HIS A 159 -10.26 -5.29 -16.04
C HIS A 159 -10.21 -4.27 -17.18
N TRP A 160 -9.09 -3.57 -17.33
CA TRP A 160 -8.85 -2.64 -18.44
C TRP A 160 -8.32 -3.32 -19.70
N SER A 161 -7.79 -4.54 -19.57
CA SER A 161 -7.31 -5.40 -20.68
C SER A 161 -6.33 -4.68 -21.61
N LEU A 162 -5.43 -3.87 -21.05
CA LEU A 162 -4.27 -3.36 -21.77
C LEU A 162 -3.30 -4.52 -22.09
N PRO A 163 -2.48 -4.45 -23.14
CA PRO A 163 -1.51 -5.50 -23.40
C PRO A 163 -0.49 -5.62 -22.26
N ASP A 164 -0.23 -6.84 -21.80
CA ASP A 164 0.89 -7.14 -20.90
C ASP A 164 2.23 -6.62 -21.48
N ARG A 165 3.11 -6.13 -20.61
CA ARG A 165 4.40 -5.49 -20.89
C ARG A 165 4.33 -4.14 -21.62
N SER A 166 3.16 -3.50 -21.68
CA SER A 166 2.95 -2.24 -22.42
C SER A 166 2.81 -0.99 -21.55
N LEU A 167 2.89 -1.08 -20.22
CA LEU A 167 2.73 0.12 -19.38
C LEU A 167 3.96 1.04 -19.51
N ASP A 168 3.75 2.29 -19.93
CA ASP A 168 4.78 3.32 -20.09
C ASP A 168 4.49 4.54 -19.18
N PRO A 169 5.45 5.01 -18.36
CA PRO A 169 5.27 6.18 -17.49
C PRO A 169 5.26 7.54 -18.22
N SER A 170 5.29 7.53 -19.54
CA SER A 170 5.06 8.67 -20.44
C SER A 170 3.71 8.60 -21.19
N ASP A 171 2.95 7.50 -21.08
CA ASP A 171 1.64 7.38 -21.72
C ASP A 171 0.61 8.35 -21.11
N ILE A 172 0.27 9.37 -21.90
CA ILE A 172 -0.71 10.41 -21.57
C ILE A 172 -2.13 9.83 -21.47
N VAL A 173 -2.49 8.85 -22.30
CA VAL A 173 -3.83 8.24 -22.32
C VAL A 173 -4.05 7.43 -21.05
N LEU A 174 -3.06 6.61 -20.66
CA LEU A 174 -3.07 5.89 -19.38
C LEU A 174 -3.15 6.87 -18.19
N ARG A 175 -2.31 7.91 -18.18
CA ARG A 175 -2.30 8.94 -17.13
C ARG A 175 -3.66 9.63 -16.99
N ASP A 176 -4.27 10.03 -18.10
CA ASP A 176 -5.53 10.78 -18.09
C ASP A 176 -6.72 9.87 -17.73
N ARG A 177 -6.68 8.59 -18.11
CA ARG A 177 -7.64 7.57 -17.65
C ARG A 177 -7.54 7.33 -16.13
N LEU A 178 -6.32 7.21 -15.59
CA LEU A 178 -6.08 7.13 -14.15
C LEU A 178 -6.53 8.41 -13.42
N ALA A 179 -6.32 9.59 -14.02
CA ALA A 179 -6.76 10.86 -13.45
C ALA A 179 -8.28 10.94 -13.33
N ALA A 180 -9.01 10.51 -14.37
CA ALA A 180 -10.46 10.41 -14.37
C ALA A 180 -10.95 9.42 -13.29
N LEU A 181 -10.37 8.22 -13.22
CA LEU A 181 -10.72 7.20 -12.22
C LEU A 181 -10.53 7.70 -10.78
N ILE A 182 -9.41 8.37 -10.48
CA ILE A 182 -9.15 8.92 -9.13
C ILE A 182 -10.13 10.06 -8.81
N ALA A 183 -10.46 10.91 -9.78
CA ALA A 183 -11.45 11.98 -9.59
C ALA A 183 -12.89 11.44 -9.41
N GLU A 184 -13.25 10.36 -10.11
CA GLU A 184 -14.54 9.66 -10.00
C GLU A 184 -14.69 8.95 -8.65
N THR A 185 -13.65 8.23 -8.22
CA THR A 185 -13.68 7.39 -7.01
C THR A 185 -13.44 8.14 -5.71
N GLY A 186 -12.83 9.34 -5.77
CA GLY A 186 -12.49 10.17 -4.60
C GLY A 186 -11.75 9.40 -3.48
N PRO A 187 -10.71 8.60 -3.78
CA PRO A 187 -10.20 7.62 -2.83
C PRO A 187 -9.34 8.30 -1.74
N ALA A 188 -9.54 7.87 -0.49
CA ALA A 188 -8.69 8.27 0.63
C ALA A 188 -7.28 7.64 0.54
N ILE A 189 -7.19 6.45 -0.09
CA ILE A 189 -5.95 5.73 -0.33
C ILE A 189 -5.95 5.18 -1.77
N VAL A 190 -4.88 5.44 -2.50
CA VAL A 190 -4.53 4.72 -3.75
C VAL A 190 -3.42 3.72 -3.41
N LEU A 191 -3.67 2.44 -3.69
CA LEU A 191 -2.68 1.37 -3.65
C LEU A 191 -2.11 1.13 -5.05
N ALA A 192 -0.80 1.15 -5.19
CA ALA A 192 -0.08 0.88 -6.44
C ALA A 192 1.22 0.13 -6.13
N PRO A 193 1.87 -0.55 -7.10
CA PRO A 193 3.13 -1.24 -6.84
C PRO A 193 4.25 -0.29 -6.40
N SER A 194 5.24 -0.85 -5.72
CA SER A 194 6.47 -0.17 -5.37
C SER A 194 7.31 0.14 -6.62
N PRO A 195 7.93 1.34 -6.71
CA PRO A 195 8.90 1.65 -7.76
C PRO A 195 10.21 0.85 -7.62
N ALA A 196 10.39 0.10 -6.53
CA ALA A 196 11.50 -0.84 -6.34
C ALA A 196 11.21 -2.25 -6.91
N GLU A 197 10.02 -2.49 -7.47
CA GLU A 197 9.66 -3.77 -8.10
C GLU A 197 10.57 -4.17 -9.26
N VAL A 198 10.75 -5.47 -9.46
CA VAL A 198 11.59 -6.02 -10.55
C VAL A 198 10.89 -5.97 -11.91
N HIS A 199 9.55 -5.99 -11.94
CA HIS A 199 8.77 -5.93 -13.17
C HIS A 199 8.72 -4.51 -13.76
N PRO A 200 8.94 -4.31 -15.08
CA PRO A 200 8.84 -3.00 -15.70
C PRO A 200 7.47 -2.34 -15.52
N ASP A 201 6.37 -3.07 -15.73
CA ASP A 201 5.00 -2.53 -15.64
C ASP A 201 4.63 -2.09 -14.21
N HIS A 202 5.19 -2.75 -13.20
CA HIS A 202 5.02 -2.34 -11.79
C HIS A 202 5.67 -0.97 -11.58
N ARG A 203 6.92 -0.80 -12.04
CA ARG A 203 7.65 0.48 -11.99
C ARG A 203 6.99 1.55 -12.85
N ALA A 204 6.50 1.20 -14.03
CA ALA A 204 5.80 2.11 -14.94
C ALA A 204 4.54 2.67 -14.26
N LEU A 205 3.67 1.79 -13.75
CA LEU A 205 2.46 2.20 -13.04
C LEU A 205 2.78 3.04 -11.79
N ALA A 206 3.77 2.63 -11.00
CA ALA A 206 4.24 3.38 -9.83
C ALA A 206 4.67 4.80 -10.20
N LEU A 207 5.46 4.96 -11.26
CA LEU A 207 5.88 6.26 -11.79
C LEU A 207 4.69 7.07 -12.35
N THR A 208 3.78 6.46 -13.11
CA THR A 208 2.61 7.16 -13.68
C THR A 208 1.74 7.73 -12.57
N VAL A 209 1.41 6.91 -11.55
CA VAL A 209 0.59 7.32 -10.41
C VAL A 209 1.30 8.41 -9.60
N TYR A 210 2.59 8.25 -9.29
CA TYR A 210 3.32 9.26 -8.54
C TYR A 210 3.38 10.61 -9.28
N ARG A 211 3.75 10.60 -10.57
CA ARG A 211 3.81 11.80 -11.43
C ARG A 211 2.43 12.46 -11.58
N LEU A 212 1.36 11.68 -11.74
CA LEU A 212 -0.01 12.18 -11.75
C LEU A 212 -0.34 12.91 -10.44
N LEU A 213 -0.06 12.28 -9.29
CA LEU A 213 -0.30 12.87 -7.97
C LEU A 213 0.56 14.11 -7.70
N GLN A 214 1.73 14.26 -8.34
CA GLN A 214 2.52 15.51 -8.30
C GLN A 214 1.81 16.71 -8.94
N THR A 215 0.91 16.48 -9.91
CA THR A 215 0.11 17.55 -10.54
C THR A 215 -1.12 17.96 -9.73
N VAL A 216 -1.46 17.22 -8.67
CA VAL A 216 -2.66 17.46 -7.85
C VAL A 216 -2.44 18.66 -6.93
N VAL A 217 -3.07 19.77 -7.30
CA VAL A 217 -3.04 21.05 -6.57
C VAL A 217 -4.46 21.57 -6.32
N PRO A 218 -4.67 22.51 -5.36
CA PRO A 218 -5.97 23.13 -5.12
C PRO A 218 -6.62 23.65 -6.41
N GLY A 219 -7.88 23.27 -6.63
CA GLY A 219 -8.64 23.56 -7.85
C GLY A 219 -8.60 22.47 -8.93
N THR A 220 -7.71 21.47 -8.84
CA THR A 220 -7.77 20.29 -9.73
C THR A 220 -8.92 19.35 -9.35
N PRO A 221 -9.52 18.60 -10.30
CA PRO A 221 -10.62 17.67 -10.01
C PRO A 221 -10.27 16.64 -8.93
N ILE A 222 -9.08 16.04 -9.01
CA ILE A 222 -8.58 15.07 -8.01
C ILE A 222 -8.45 15.70 -6.62
N HIS A 223 -7.93 16.94 -6.51
CA HIS A 223 -7.82 17.59 -5.20
C HIS A 223 -9.20 17.91 -4.60
N GLY A 224 -10.18 18.24 -5.43
CA GLY A 224 -11.56 18.45 -5.00
C GLY A 224 -12.23 17.16 -4.50
N ALA A 225 -12.01 16.05 -5.21
CA ALA A 225 -12.59 14.74 -4.86
C ALA A 225 -11.88 14.06 -3.67
N ALA A 226 -10.55 14.22 -3.56
CA ALA A 226 -9.71 13.50 -2.61
C ALA A 226 -8.60 14.40 -2.00
N PRO A 227 -8.95 15.44 -1.23
CA PRO A 227 -7.98 16.41 -0.70
C PRO A 227 -6.99 15.82 0.33
N ALA A 228 -7.32 14.68 0.93
CA ALA A 228 -6.52 13.95 1.92
C ALA A 228 -5.96 12.62 1.37
N LEU A 229 -5.91 12.45 0.04
CA LEU A 229 -5.42 11.24 -0.61
C LEU A 229 -4.01 10.88 -0.16
N ARG A 230 -3.79 9.59 0.09
CA ARG A 230 -2.47 8.99 0.31
C ARG A 230 -2.17 7.96 -0.78
N LEU A 231 -0.92 7.89 -1.19
CA LEU A 231 -0.40 6.80 -2.02
C LEU A 231 0.27 5.79 -1.11
N ALA A 232 -0.17 4.53 -1.19
CA ALA A 232 0.44 3.40 -0.50
C ALA A 232 1.08 2.49 -1.56
N ALA A 233 2.42 2.44 -1.57
CA ALA A 233 3.14 1.50 -2.39
C ALA A 233 3.14 0.10 -1.74
N TYR A 234 2.77 -0.93 -2.49
CA TYR A 234 2.81 -2.34 -2.07
C TYR A 234 3.92 -3.13 -2.77
N GLU A 235 4.29 -4.27 -2.22
CA GLU A 235 5.27 -5.19 -2.79
C GLU A 235 4.60 -6.43 -3.40
N VAL A 236 5.22 -6.99 -4.44
CA VAL A 236 4.78 -8.26 -5.06
C VAL A 236 5.97 -9.20 -5.18
N SER A 237 7.01 -8.77 -5.90
CA SER A 237 8.21 -9.57 -6.18
C SER A 237 9.49 -8.99 -5.58
N ALA A 238 9.47 -7.74 -5.09
CA ALA A 238 10.64 -7.09 -4.49
C ALA A 238 10.34 -6.54 -3.09
N VAL A 239 11.17 -6.91 -2.12
CA VAL A 239 11.04 -6.47 -0.73
C VAL A 239 11.32 -4.97 -0.59
N LEU A 240 10.28 -4.18 -0.26
CA LEU A 240 10.42 -2.73 -0.04
C LEU A 240 10.90 -2.38 1.38
N ARG A 241 11.28 -1.12 1.62
CA ARG A 241 11.44 -0.53 2.95
C ARG A 241 10.12 0.09 3.41
N PRO A 242 9.39 -0.54 4.35
CA PRO A 242 8.08 -0.06 4.75
C PRO A 242 8.17 1.10 5.74
N ASN A 243 7.13 1.93 5.74
CA ASN A 243 6.80 2.81 6.85
C ASN A 243 5.45 2.44 7.50
N LEU A 244 4.75 1.43 6.95
CA LEU A 244 3.55 0.81 7.50
C LEU A 244 3.67 -0.71 7.39
N LEU A 245 3.32 -1.41 8.47
CA LEU A 245 3.08 -2.86 8.48
C LEU A 245 1.64 -3.09 8.93
N VAL A 246 0.88 -3.92 8.23
CA VAL A 246 -0.51 -4.26 8.55
C VAL A 246 -0.55 -5.72 9.03
N ASP A 247 -1.06 -5.96 10.23
CA ASP A 247 -1.31 -7.33 10.71
C ASP A 247 -2.48 -7.95 9.94
N VAL A 248 -2.20 -9.00 9.17
CA VAL A 248 -3.17 -9.75 8.35
C VAL A 248 -3.39 -11.17 8.88
N SER A 249 -2.94 -11.45 10.11
CA SER A 249 -2.94 -12.80 10.70
C SER A 249 -4.34 -13.42 10.86
N GLU A 250 -5.40 -12.61 10.88
CA GLU A 250 -6.80 -13.06 10.96
C GLU A 250 -7.34 -13.60 9.63
N VAL A 251 -6.88 -13.05 8.50
CA VAL A 251 -7.39 -13.30 7.14
C VAL A 251 -6.43 -14.10 6.26
N TRP A 252 -5.35 -14.64 6.86
CA TRP A 252 -4.24 -15.19 6.09
C TRP A 252 -4.61 -16.46 5.31
N GLU A 253 -5.52 -17.29 5.83
CA GLU A 253 -5.96 -18.49 5.12
C GLU A 253 -6.78 -18.14 3.87
N GLU A 254 -7.57 -17.07 3.92
CA GLU A 254 -8.29 -16.50 2.78
C GLU A 254 -7.30 -15.93 1.75
N VAL A 255 -6.24 -15.25 2.18
CA VAL A 255 -5.15 -14.76 1.32
C VAL A 255 -4.44 -15.91 0.61
N LEU A 256 -4.03 -16.95 1.35
CA LEU A 256 -3.43 -18.14 0.76
C LEU A 256 -4.40 -18.88 -0.19
N ALA A 257 -5.69 -18.94 0.14
CA ALA A 257 -6.69 -19.57 -0.72
C ALA A 257 -6.91 -18.79 -2.04
N ALA A 258 -6.86 -17.45 -1.98
CA ALA A 258 -6.96 -16.56 -3.12
C ALA A 258 -5.69 -16.59 -3.99
N ALA A 259 -4.50 -16.54 -3.40
CA ALA A 259 -3.23 -16.68 -4.13
C ALA A 259 -3.16 -18.03 -4.88
N LYS A 260 -3.69 -19.10 -4.29
CA LYS A 260 -3.81 -20.43 -4.92
C LYS A 260 -4.91 -20.52 -6.00
N ALA A 261 -5.76 -19.51 -6.16
CA ALA A 261 -6.77 -19.48 -7.22
C ALA A 261 -6.14 -19.18 -8.60
N TYR A 262 -5.00 -18.50 -8.64
CA TYR A 262 -4.16 -18.29 -9.83
C TYR A 262 -3.39 -19.56 -10.20
N ALA A 263 -4.13 -20.67 -10.40
CA ALA A 263 -3.60 -22.00 -10.68
C ALA A 263 -2.62 -22.00 -11.87
N SER A 264 -2.91 -21.20 -12.90
CA SER A 264 -2.04 -21.00 -14.06
C SER A 264 -0.68 -20.43 -13.65
N GLN A 265 -0.65 -19.38 -12.83
CA GLN A 265 0.57 -18.67 -12.44
C GLN A 265 1.39 -19.42 -11.38
N VAL A 266 0.73 -20.00 -10.36
CA VAL A 266 1.42 -20.79 -9.32
C VAL A 266 1.99 -22.11 -9.84
N SER A 267 1.62 -22.54 -11.05
CA SER A 267 2.24 -23.68 -11.74
C SER A 267 3.59 -23.32 -12.39
N LEU A 268 3.84 -22.03 -12.65
CA LEU A 268 5.06 -21.54 -13.30
C LEU A 268 6.14 -21.16 -12.29
N LEU A 269 5.74 -20.54 -11.18
CA LEU A 269 6.64 -19.94 -10.19
C LEU A 269 6.11 -20.14 -8.75
N PRO A 270 6.99 -20.18 -7.73
CA PRO A 270 6.64 -20.47 -6.34
C PRO A 270 5.98 -19.27 -5.62
N TYR A 271 5.07 -18.55 -6.28
CA TYR A 271 4.50 -17.28 -5.80
C TYR A 271 3.87 -17.39 -4.40
N VAL A 272 3.18 -18.49 -4.09
CA VAL A 272 2.56 -18.72 -2.77
C VAL A 272 3.61 -18.90 -1.67
N GLU A 273 4.75 -19.55 -1.97
CA GLU A 273 5.86 -19.71 -1.03
C GLU A 273 6.58 -18.37 -0.78
N VAL A 274 6.78 -17.57 -1.84
CA VAL A 274 7.35 -16.22 -1.74
C VAL A 274 6.45 -15.31 -0.91
N LEU A 275 5.14 -15.32 -1.16
CA LEU A 275 4.13 -14.58 -0.39
C LEU A 275 4.19 -14.93 1.11
N GLU A 276 4.18 -16.23 1.44
CA GLU A 276 4.31 -16.75 2.80
C GLU A 276 5.62 -16.32 3.46
N GLY A 277 6.74 -16.41 2.73
CA GLY A 277 8.07 -16.01 3.20
C GLY A 277 8.16 -14.52 3.53
N VAL A 278 7.69 -13.66 2.62
CA VAL A 278 7.68 -12.20 2.81
C VAL A 278 6.78 -11.83 4.00
N ALA A 279 5.52 -12.27 4.01
CA ALA A 279 4.58 -11.92 5.09
C ALA A 279 5.00 -12.47 6.47
N SER A 280 5.73 -13.58 6.52
CA SER A 280 6.35 -14.10 7.74
C SER A 280 7.54 -13.25 8.18
N MET A 281 8.44 -12.86 7.25
CA MET A 281 9.57 -11.96 7.53
C MET A 281 9.11 -10.60 8.06
N ARG A 282 8.01 -10.04 7.53
CA ARG A 282 7.46 -8.74 7.95
C ARG A 282 7.05 -8.66 9.42
N ARG A 283 6.85 -9.80 10.11
CA ARG A 283 6.50 -9.81 11.53
C ARG A 283 7.70 -9.59 12.48
N LEU A 284 8.94 -9.53 11.97
CA LEU A 284 10.17 -9.51 12.78
C LEU A 284 10.18 -8.43 13.89
N THR A 285 9.62 -7.26 13.60
CA THR A 285 9.58 -6.10 14.50
C THR A 285 8.24 -5.91 15.21
N LEU A 286 7.30 -6.86 15.03
CA LEU A 286 5.93 -6.78 15.54
C LEU A 286 5.72 -7.65 16.78
N PRO A 287 4.64 -7.43 17.58
CA PRO A 287 4.29 -8.30 18.70
C PRO A 287 4.17 -9.77 18.28
N SER A 288 4.56 -10.70 19.16
CA SER A 288 4.60 -12.14 18.85
C SER A 288 3.26 -12.77 18.46
N SER A 289 2.14 -12.11 18.78
CA SER A 289 0.78 -12.46 18.33
C SER A 289 0.59 -12.29 16.82
N VAL A 290 1.34 -11.38 16.18
CA VAL A 290 1.31 -11.17 14.73
C VAL A 290 2.05 -12.33 14.06
N ARG A 291 1.30 -13.14 13.31
CA ARG A 291 1.83 -14.29 12.55
C ARG A 291 2.24 -13.88 11.14
N ARG A 292 1.52 -12.94 10.52
CA ARG A 292 1.72 -12.49 9.13
C ARG A 292 1.43 -11.00 9.03
N ALA A 293 2.24 -10.29 8.26
CA ALA A 293 2.03 -8.87 8.01
C ALA A 293 2.30 -8.49 6.56
N GLU A 294 1.44 -7.65 5.99
CA GLU A 294 1.67 -6.98 4.71
C GLU A 294 2.40 -5.65 4.96
N ALA A 295 3.16 -5.18 3.98
CA ALA A 295 4.07 -4.06 4.12
C ALA A 295 3.85 -3.00 3.05
N TYR A 296 3.80 -1.74 3.48
CA TYR A 296 3.55 -0.61 2.61
C TYR A 296 4.52 0.54 2.85
N HIS A 297 4.75 1.33 1.80
CA HIS A 297 5.35 2.65 1.90
C HIS A 297 4.31 3.72 1.56
N VAL A 298 3.75 4.34 2.60
CA VAL A 298 2.63 5.30 2.50
C VAL A 298 3.15 6.73 2.53
N VAL A 299 2.69 7.55 1.58
CA VAL A 299 3.03 8.98 1.46
C VAL A 299 1.76 9.82 1.22
N ASP A 300 1.74 11.04 1.73
CA ASP A 300 0.65 11.99 1.49
C ASP A 300 0.95 12.92 0.29
N LEU A 301 -0.05 13.65 -0.20
CA LEU A 301 0.13 14.61 -1.30
C LEU A 301 1.17 15.71 -1.00
N ARG A 302 1.50 16.01 0.27
CA ARG A 302 2.56 16.99 0.60
C ARG A 302 3.93 16.38 0.34
N TYR A 303 4.15 15.14 0.74
CA TYR A 303 5.38 14.39 0.43
C TYR A 303 5.55 14.28 -1.10
N VAL A 304 4.52 13.80 -1.81
CA VAL A 304 4.56 13.59 -3.27
C VAL A 304 4.94 14.88 -4.01
N ARG A 305 4.36 16.02 -3.61
CA ARG A 305 4.66 17.34 -4.20
C ARG A 305 6.04 17.91 -3.84
N THR A 306 6.73 17.38 -2.83
CA THR A 306 8.02 17.91 -2.34
C THR A 306 9.21 17.01 -2.61
N HIS A 307 8.98 15.77 -3.05
CA HIS A 307 10.03 14.80 -3.39
C HIS A 307 9.86 14.33 -4.83
N SER A 308 10.96 14.19 -5.56
CA SER A 308 10.99 13.56 -6.87
C SER A 308 10.62 12.06 -6.79
N ALA A 309 10.21 11.49 -7.92
CA ALA A 309 9.97 10.04 -8.00
C ALA A 309 11.24 9.21 -7.71
N ALA A 310 12.44 9.77 -7.98
CA ALA A 310 13.71 9.13 -7.66
C ALA A 310 13.97 9.09 -6.15
N GLU A 311 13.71 10.18 -5.42
CA GLU A 311 13.81 10.21 -3.95
C GLU A 311 12.80 9.27 -3.29
N TRP A 312 11.56 9.24 -3.80
CA TRP A 312 10.52 8.32 -3.33
C TRP A 312 10.88 6.84 -3.57
N ALA A 313 11.52 6.52 -4.69
CA ALA A 313 11.98 5.17 -4.97
C ALA A 313 13.20 4.77 -4.12
N ALA A 314 14.18 5.67 -3.97
CA ALA A 314 15.34 5.47 -3.11
C ALA A 314 14.97 5.30 -1.63
N ALA A 315 13.85 5.90 -1.18
CA ALA A 315 13.29 5.68 0.14
C ALA A 315 12.73 4.26 0.36
N GLN A 316 12.45 3.53 -0.72
CA GLN A 316 11.85 2.18 -0.70
C GLN A 316 12.85 1.07 -1.02
N GLY A 317 13.93 1.34 -1.75
CA GLY A 317 14.95 0.34 -2.05
C GLY A 317 15.95 0.80 -3.10
N PRO A 318 16.93 -0.05 -3.47
CA PRO A 318 17.87 0.23 -4.54
C PRO A 318 17.16 0.20 -5.91
N SER A 319 16.71 1.36 -6.38
CA SER A 319 16.01 1.53 -7.65
C SER A 319 16.97 1.65 -8.84
N ALA A 320 17.60 0.54 -9.24
CA ALA A 320 18.38 0.49 -10.47
C ALA A 320 17.49 0.77 -11.70
N GLY A 321 17.88 1.74 -12.52
CA GLY A 321 17.24 2.00 -13.83
C GLY A 321 16.15 3.08 -13.87
N LEU A 322 15.67 3.63 -12.76
CA LEU A 322 14.72 4.77 -12.82
C LEU A 322 15.36 6.06 -13.36
N GLU A 323 16.65 6.27 -13.06
CA GLU A 323 17.44 7.39 -13.62
C GLU A 323 17.86 7.17 -15.08
N ALA A 324 17.61 5.99 -15.66
CA ALA A 324 17.99 5.67 -17.04
C ALA A 324 17.04 6.26 -18.09
N VAL A 325 15.85 6.74 -17.68
CA VAL A 325 15.03 7.64 -18.50
C VAL A 325 15.53 9.08 -18.33
N ARG A 326 16.82 9.29 -18.64
CA ARG A 326 17.24 10.58 -19.17
C ARG A 326 16.55 10.74 -20.52
N GLU A 327 16.11 11.96 -20.85
CA GLU A 327 15.94 12.31 -22.26
C GLU A 327 17.23 11.89 -22.98
N ALA A 328 17.09 11.11 -24.05
CA ALA A 328 18.21 10.85 -24.93
C ALA A 328 18.58 12.21 -25.55
N ALA A 329 19.56 12.89 -24.95
CA ALA A 329 20.14 14.08 -25.52
C ALA A 329 20.50 13.75 -26.98
N PRO A 330 20.07 14.56 -27.97
CA PRO A 330 20.22 14.21 -29.37
C PRO A 330 21.68 13.87 -29.67
N MET A 331 21.93 12.60 -29.96
CA MET A 331 23.24 12.09 -30.31
C MET A 331 23.51 12.49 -31.76
N ASP A 332 24.22 13.60 -31.95
CA ASP A 332 24.78 13.97 -33.26
C ASP A 332 25.86 12.97 -33.66
N VAL A 333 25.45 11.89 -34.35
CA VAL A 333 26.36 10.88 -34.90
C VAL A 333 27.06 11.45 -36.14
N VAL A 334 28.11 12.23 -35.91
CA VAL A 334 28.96 12.78 -36.99
C VAL A 334 29.87 11.67 -37.55
N VAL A 335 29.37 10.94 -38.55
CA VAL A 335 30.17 9.95 -39.30
C VAL A 335 31.21 10.67 -40.15
N ARG A 336 32.47 10.71 -39.69
CA ARG A 336 33.61 11.17 -40.50
C ARG A 336 34.31 9.99 -41.18
N THR A 337 34.00 9.74 -42.44
CA THR A 337 34.74 8.79 -43.27
C THR A 337 36.10 9.34 -43.69
N ALA A 338 37.15 9.04 -42.93
CA ALA A 338 38.52 9.28 -43.39
C ALA A 338 38.84 8.36 -44.59
N GLY A 339 39.09 8.94 -45.76
CA GLY A 339 39.63 8.22 -46.93
C GLY A 339 38.66 7.35 -47.73
N ARG A 340 37.33 7.51 -47.62
CA ARG A 340 36.34 6.74 -48.41
C ARG A 340 35.22 7.62 -49.00
N PRO A 341 35.51 8.46 -50.02
CA PRO A 341 34.53 9.39 -50.59
C PRO A 341 33.39 8.73 -51.38
N HIS A 342 33.48 7.44 -51.72
CA HIS A 342 32.46 6.69 -52.46
C HIS A 342 31.24 6.27 -51.63
N LEU A 343 31.20 6.59 -50.33
CA LEU A 343 30.11 6.23 -49.41
C LEU A 343 29.17 7.41 -49.10
N LEU A 344 29.26 8.50 -49.87
CA LEU A 344 28.49 9.74 -49.70
C LEU A 344 27.73 10.14 -50.98
N ALA A 345 27.30 9.14 -51.76
CA ALA A 345 26.49 9.29 -52.97
C ALA A 345 25.04 8.83 -52.71
#